data_AF-K0SC59-F1
#
_entry.id   AF-K0SC59-F1
#
_cell.length_a   1.000
_cell.length_b   1.000
_cell.length_c   1.000
_cell.angle_alpha   90.00
_cell.angle_beta   90.00
_cell.angle_gamma   90.00
#
_symmetry.space_group_name_H-M   'P 1'
#
loop_
_entity.id
_entity.type
_entity.pdbx_description
1 polymer ?
#
loop_
_entity_poly.entity_id
_entity_poly.type
_entity_poly.pdbx_seq_one_letter_code
_entity_poly.pdbx_strand_id
1 'polypeptide(L)'
;MGFFSSLKKAACDAAKQKIYEELGISQSDAQPQSGQMSREDYEANKPDELRKDVRMLSGCADHQTSADVSSVSKFKLPDPAGSAGGACTSTLLKILYADEENPETQLSFTEVLETMREDLKGNRYSQIPQLSSMNPIDVSDTFDLVPPEATGTKRAVMIGINYVGDSPGELSGCWNDVLNMKRYIMQVHGFDEENIVILMDDGEHTAPTFRNIIDAYKTVISQAEEGDSIFLHYSGHGTKMKDDDGDEEDGYDEALCPRDYASAGLIRDDDLYDILVKELPDGVHMFSLMDCCHSGSIMDLPYVFKGGIDSEMHLDPEINLDAFIQQISGKLKEYIERRLRERWG
;
A
#
# COMPACT_ATOMS: atom_id res chain seq x y z
N MET A 1 43.27 8.11 22.66
CA MET A 1 41.82 7.92 22.53
C MET A 1 41.40 6.66 21.73
N GLY A 2 42.31 5.71 21.43
CA GLY A 2 41.96 4.53 20.59
C GLY A 2 41.68 3.22 21.34
N PHE A 3 42.00 3.11 22.63
CA PHE A 3 41.91 1.84 23.36
C PHE A 3 40.53 1.60 23.99
N PHE A 4 39.86 2.67 24.45
CA PHE A 4 38.53 2.59 25.06
C PHE A 4 37.38 2.38 24.05
N SER A 5 37.54 2.81 22.79
CA SER A 5 36.53 2.55 21.74
C SER A 5 36.61 1.10 21.23
N SER A 6 37.81 0.53 21.16
CA SER A 6 38.03 -0.87 20.78
C SER A 6 37.47 -1.86 21.80
N LEU A 7 37.63 -1.58 23.10
CA LEU A 7 37.06 -2.41 24.18
C LEU A 7 35.54 -2.33 24.26
N LYS A 8 34.94 -1.16 24.01
CA LYS A 8 33.46 -1.01 23.93
C LYS A 8 32.88 -1.71 22.71
N LYS A 9 33.57 -1.66 21.56
CA LYS A 9 33.16 -2.36 20.35
C LYS A 9 33.21 -3.88 20.54
N ALA A 10 34.32 -4.40 21.07
CA ALA A 10 34.45 -5.84 21.35
C ALA A 10 33.43 -6.36 22.38
N ALA A 11 33.09 -5.56 23.41
CA ALA A 11 32.06 -5.92 24.37
C ALA A 11 30.64 -5.89 23.77
N CYS A 12 30.38 -4.96 22.84
CA CYS A 12 29.12 -4.87 22.10
C CYS A 12 28.97 -6.04 21.10
N ASP A 13 30.04 -6.38 20.39
CA ASP A 13 30.07 -7.49 19.44
C ASP A 13 29.89 -8.84 20.16
N ALA A 14 30.52 -9.03 21.32
CA ALA A 14 30.34 -10.22 22.15
C ALA A 14 28.92 -10.33 22.76
N ALA A 15 28.29 -9.21 23.12
CA ALA A 15 26.90 -9.18 23.59
C ALA A 15 25.92 -9.47 22.46
N LYS A 16 26.15 -8.94 21.25
CA LYS A 16 25.37 -9.24 20.05
C LYS A 16 25.46 -10.72 19.69
N GLN A 17 26.65 -11.31 19.73
CA GLN A 17 26.85 -12.72 19.39
C GLN A 17 26.09 -13.67 20.33
N LYS A 18 26.06 -13.35 21.63
CA LYS A 18 25.25 -14.09 22.61
C LYS A 18 23.74 -14.03 22.33
N ILE A 19 23.25 -12.86 21.91
CA ILE A 19 21.83 -12.67 21.57
C ILE A 19 21.46 -13.43 20.28
N TYR A 20 22.35 -13.44 19.28
CA TYR A 20 22.15 -14.24 18.07
C TYR A 20 22.10 -15.74 18.36
N GLU A 21 22.94 -16.23 19.27
CA GLU A 21 22.93 -17.64 19.72
C GLU A 21 21.69 -17.99 20.56
N GLU A 22 21.17 -17.07 21.38
CA GLU A 22 19.94 -17.26 22.17
C GLU A 22 18.66 -17.25 21.32
N LEU A 23 18.68 -16.55 20.18
CA LEU A 23 17.57 -16.47 19.23
C LEU A 23 17.63 -17.51 18.09
N GLY A 24 18.69 -18.34 18.04
CA GLY A 24 18.83 -19.41 17.04
C GLY A 24 19.17 -18.95 15.62
N ILE A 25 19.69 -17.73 15.44
CA ILE A 25 19.98 -17.13 14.13
C ILE A 25 21.46 -17.35 13.79
N SER A 26 21.78 -17.92 12.62
CA SER A 26 23.15 -18.26 12.23
C SER A 26 23.86 -17.11 11.49
N GLN A 27 25.19 -16.98 11.66
CA GLN A 27 25.98 -15.95 10.93
C GLN A 27 26.11 -16.23 9.42
N SER A 28 25.62 -17.37 8.91
CA SER A 28 25.61 -17.71 7.47
C SER A 28 24.40 -17.17 6.72
N ASP A 29 23.39 -16.64 7.41
CA ASP A 29 22.14 -16.16 6.80
C ASP A 29 22.28 -14.74 6.18
N ALA A 30 23.51 -14.22 6.10
CA ALA A 30 23.84 -12.88 5.61
C ALA A 30 24.57 -12.88 4.25
N GLN A 31 24.41 -13.92 3.42
CA GLN A 31 24.82 -13.89 2.03
C GLN A 31 23.62 -14.14 1.11
N PRO A 32 23.35 -13.26 0.12
CA PRO A 32 22.25 -13.46 -0.82
C PRO A 32 22.50 -14.74 -1.63
N GLN A 33 21.64 -15.74 -1.44
CA GLN A 33 21.61 -16.90 -2.31
C GLN A 33 20.71 -16.57 -3.50
N SER A 34 21.25 -16.71 -4.70
CA SER A 34 20.51 -16.54 -5.94
C SER A 34 19.50 -17.68 -6.11
N GLY A 35 18.26 -17.42 -5.69
CA GLY A 35 17.08 -18.23 -5.97
C GLY A 35 15.88 -17.62 -5.26
N GLN A 36 14.82 -17.26 -6.00
CA GLN A 36 13.56 -16.77 -5.42
C GLN A 36 13.10 -17.75 -4.33
N MET A 37 12.84 -17.22 -3.13
CA MET A 37 12.30 -17.98 -2.00
C MET A 37 10.98 -18.64 -2.41
N SER A 38 10.80 -19.92 -2.09
CA SER A 38 9.53 -20.61 -2.38
C SER A 38 8.41 -20.07 -1.48
N ARG A 39 7.14 -20.25 -1.89
CA ARG A 39 5.99 -19.87 -1.06
C ARG A 39 6.00 -20.58 0.29
N GLU A 40 6.35 -21.86 0.29
CA GLU A 40 6.46 -22.66 1.50
C GLU A 40 7.57 -22.13 2.42
N ASP A 41 8.73 -21.78 1.87
CA ASP A 41 9.84 -21.23 2.65
C ASP A 41 9.53 -19.83 3.18
N TYR A 42 8.87 -18.98 2.38
CA TYR A 42 8.41 -17.66 2.81
C TYR A 42 7.46 -17.77 3.99
N GLU A 43 6.38 -18.55 3.86
CA GLU A 43 5.38 -18.69 4.91
C GLU A 43 5.93 -19.37 6.18
N ALA A 44 6.96 -20.22 6.05
CA ALA A 44 7.63 -20.83 7.19
C ALA A 44 8.53 -19.85 7.97
N ASN A 45 9.10 -18.84 7.31
CA ASN A 45 10.04 -17.87 7.91
C ASN A 45 9.45 -16.47 8.11
N LYS A 46 8.19 -16.26 7.70
CA LYS A 46 7.47 -15.00 7.79
C LYS A 46 7.30 -14.53 9.23
N PRO A 47 7.82 -13.34 9.60
CA PRO A 47 7.60 -12.73 10.92
C PRO A 47 6.11 -12.49 11.22
N ASP A 48 5.73 -12.50 12.49
CA ASP A 48 4.34 -12.29 12.92
C ASP A 48 3.83 -10.90 12.54
N GLU A 49 4.72 -9.89 12.48
CA GLU A 49 4.40 -8.53 12.04
C GLU A 49 3.88 -8.46 10.59
N LEU A 50 4.08 -9.54 9.81
CA LEU A 50 3.59 -9.68 8.44
C LEU A 50 2.28 -10.47 8.34
N ARG A 51 1.70 -10.87 9.47
CA ARG A 51 0.40 -11.57 9.52
C ARG A 51 -0.80 -10.62 9.62
N LYS A 52 -0.60 -9.34 9.30
CA LYS A 52 -1.64 -8.30 9.31
C LYS A 52 -2.61 -8.45 8.15
N ASP A 53 -3.86 -8.06 8.36
CA ASP A 53 -4.88 -8.07 7.30
C ASP A 53 -4.85 -6.74 6.55
N VAL A 54 -3.95 -6.68 5.56
CA VAL A 54 -3.82 -5.54 4.64
C VAL A 54 -4.11 -6.02 3.22
N ARG A 55 -5.08 -5.39 2.57
CA ARG A 55 -5.53 -5.67 1.22
C ARG A 55 -5.53 -4.38 0.40
N MET A 56 -5.21 -4.48 -0.88
CA MET A 56 -5.17 -3.36 -1.81
C MET A 56 -5.78 -3.76 -3.15
N LEU A 57 -6.72 -2.96 -3.64
CA LEU A 57 -7.16 -3.04 -5.02
C LEU A 57 -6.59 -1.86 -5.81
N SER A 58 -6.00 -2.13 -6.97
CA SER A 58 -5.46 -1.10 -7.86
C SER A 58 -5.72 -1.38 -9.33
N GLY A 59 -5.64 -0.33 -10.16
CA GLY A 59 -5.76 -0.41 -11.61
C GLY A 59 -4.40 -0.29 -12.30
N CYS A 60 -3.65 -1.39 -12.41
CA CYS A 60 -2.33 -1.40 -13.03
C CYS A 60 -2.43 -1.45 -14.57
N ALA A 61 -1.54 -0.83 -15.34
CA ALA A 61 -1.53 -0.94 -16.80
C ALA A 61 -0.24 -1.60 -17.33
N ASP A 62 -0.37 -2.56 -18.24
CA ASP A 62 0.70 -3.47 -18.69
C ASP A 62 1.90 -2.82 -19.41
N HIS A 63 1.79 -1.56 -19.81
CA HIS A 63 2.85 -0.88 -20.57
C HIS A 63 2.84 0.63 -20.33
N GLN A 64 3.20 1.03 -19.12
CA GLN A 64 3.39 2.44 -18.82
C GLN A 64 4.79 2.86 -19.26
N THR A 65 4.85 3.84 -20.17
CA THR A 65 6.12 4.42 -20.61
C THR A 65 6.58 5.39 -19.52
N SER A 66 7.50 4.96 -18.66
CA SER A 66 8.04 5.79 -17.57
C SER A 66 8.81 6.98 -18.15
N ALA A 67 8.50 8.18 -17.67
CA ALA A 67 9.46 9.27 -17.73
C ALA A 67 10.31 9.16 -16.47
N ASP A 68 11.50 8.55 -16.58
CA ASP A 68 12.38 8.30 -15.44
C ASP A 68 12.63 9.58 -14.61
N VAL A 69 12.13 9.61 -13.37
CA VAL A 69 12.28 10.76 -12.48
C VAL A 69 13.61 10.67 -11.73
N SER A 70 14.71 10.99 -12.42
CA SER A 70 16.04 11.06 -11.78
C SER A 70 16.23 12.24 -10.81
N SER A 71 15.26 13.17 -10.77
CA SER A 71 15.29 14.35 -9.89
C SER A 71 13.91 15.00 -9.81
N VAL A 72 13.31 15.02 -8.61
CA VAL A 72 12.01 15.65 -8.32
C VAL A 72 11.91 17.09 -8.85
N SER A 73 13.01 17.85 -8.80
CA SER A 73 13.05 19.24 -9.29
C SER A 73 12.83 19.41 -10.80
N LYS A 74 12.85 18.32 -11.57
CA LYS A 74 12.60 18.29 -13.02
C LYS A 74 11.35 17.50 -13.39
N PHE A 75 10.66 16.91 -12.40
CA PHE A 75 9.46 16.14 -12.61
C PHE A 75 8.34 17.03 -13.14
N LYS A 76 7.62 16.53 -14.15
CA LYS A 76 6.41 17.13 -14.68
C LYS A 76 5.35 16.04 -14.70
N LEU A 77 4.14 16.38 -14.26
CA LEU A 77 3.01 15.48 -14.34
C LEU A 77 2.77 15.06 -15.81
N PRO A 78 2.44 13.79 -16.06
CA PRO A 78 2.17 13.30 -17.40
C PRO A 78 0.89 13.93 -17.97
N ASP A 79 0.79 14.01 -19.31
CA ASP A 79 -0.45 14.41 -19.99
C ASP A 79 -1.55 13.38 -19.68
N PRO A 80 -2.74 13.81 -19.24
CA PRO A 80 -3.86 12.93 -18.94
C PRO A 80 -4.50 12.30 -20.18
N ALA A 81 -4.10 12.66 -21.40
CA ALA A 81 -4.60 12.09 -22.64
C ALA A 81 -4.31 10.58 -22.75
N GLY A 82 -5.19 9.78 -22.12
CA GLY A 82 -5.09 8.33 -21.98
C GLY A 82 -4.95 7.84 -20.53
N SER A 83 -4.71 8.73 -19.57
CA SER A 83 -4.57 8.43 -18.14
C SER A 83 -5.95 8.43 -17.49
N ALA A 84 -6.48 7.24 -17.30
CA ALA A 84 -7.80 6.96 -16.79
C ALA A 84 -7.91 7.13 -15.27
N GLY A 85 -7.59 8.32 -14.76
CA GLY A 85 -7.81 8.66 -13.35
C GLY A 85 -9.29 8.53 -13.01
N GLY A 86 -9.63 7.55 -12.16
CA GLY A 86 -11.01 7.28 -11.74
C GLY A 86 -11.66 6.06 -12.39
N ALA A 87 -11.03 5.42 -13.39
CA ALA A 87 -11.64 4.26 -14.05
C ALA A 87 -11.72 3.05 -13.12
N CYS A 88 -10.72 2.82 -12.27
CA CYS A 88 -10.74 1.72 -11.31
C CYS A 88 -11.87 1.92 -10.28
N THR A 89 -11.95 3.11 -9.68
CA THR A 89 -12.95 3.47 -8.67
C THR A 89 -14.36 3.43 -9.23
N SER A 90 -14.59 4.03 -10.40
CA SER A 90 -15.93 4.08 -11.00
C SER A 90 -16.43 2.70 -11.43
N THR A 91 -15.56 1.87 -12.01
CA THR A 91 -15.90 0.50 -12.38
C THR A 91 -16.18 -0.36 -11.14
N LEU A 92 -15.36 -0.27 -10.09
CA LEU A 92 -15.62 -0.98 -8.83
C LEU A 92 -16.97 -0.59 -8.23
N LEU A 93 -17.21 0.72 -8.03
CA LEU A 93 -18.46 1.21 -7.45
C LEU A 93 -19.69 0.75 -8.24
N LYS A 94 -19.62 0.77 -9.58
CA LYS A 94 -20.70 0.28 -10.45
C LYS A 94 -21.03 -1.19 -10.17
N ILE A 95 -20.03 -2.03 -9.99
CA ILE A 95 -20.20 -3.46 -9.72
C ILE A 95 -20.76 -3.66 -8.31
N LEU A 96 -20.18 -2.99 -7.31
CA LEU A 96 -20.59 -3.12 -5.93
C LEU A 96 -22.04 -2.66 -5.70
N TYR A 97 -22.47 -1.53 -6.28
CA TYR A 97 -23.89 -1.14 -6.19
C TYR A 97 -24.82 -2.15 -6.86
N ALA A 98 -24.42 -2.75 -7.98
CA ALA A 98 -25.23 -3.77 -8.65
C ALA A 98 -25.33 -5.07 -7.83
N ASP A 99 -24.26 -5.44 -7.13
CA ASP A 99 -24.26 -6.59 -6.21
C ASP A 99 -25.18 -6.35 -5.02
N GLU A 100 -25.13 -5.16 -4.41
CA GLU A 100 -26.01 -4.76 -3.30
C GLU A 100 -27.51 -4.77 -3.68
N GLU A 101 -27.84 -4.50 -4.95
CA GLU A 101 -29.22 -4.58 -5.45
C GLU A 101 -29.73 -6.03 -5.60
N ASN A 102 -28.83 -7.03 -5.54
CA ASN A 102 -29.16 -8.44 -5.73
C ASN A 102 -28.64 -9.34 -4.58
N PRO A 103 -29.24 -9.28 -3.37
CA PRO A 103 -28.75 -9.99 -2.19
C PRO A 103 -28.82 -11.53 -2.26
N GLU A 104 -29.39 -12.10 -3.32
CA GLU A 104 -29.36 -13.56 -3.57
C GLU A 104 -28.03 -14.03 -4.18
N THR A 105 -27.19 -13.11 -4.66
CA THR A 105 -25.86 -13.38 -5.18
C THR A 105 -24.89 -12.40 -4.53
N GLN A 106 -23.84 -12.91 -3.89
CA GLN A 106 -22.72 -12.08 -3.45
C GLN A 106 -21.53 -12.44 -4.32
N LEU A 107 -20.96 -11.46 -5.01
CA LEU A 107 -19.82 -11.73 -5.89
C LEU A 107 -18.58 -12.11 -5.07
N SER A 108 -17.82 -13.07 -5.57
CA SER A 108 -16.48 -13.37 -5.07
C SER A 108 -15.45 -12.33 -5.49
N PHE A 109 -14.27 -12.32 -4.85
CA PHE A 109 -13.14 -11.49 -5.31
C PHE A 109 -12.81 -11.74 -6.78
N THR A 110 -12.81 -13.01 -7.21
CA THR A 110 -12.59 -13.40 -8.61
C THR A 110 -13.62 -12.76 -9.53
N GLU A 111 -14.91 -12.91 -9.23
CA GLU A 111 -15.98 -12.39 -10.07
C GLU A 111 -15.97 -10.85 -10.14
N VAL A 112 -15.68 -10.17 -9.03
CA VAL A 112 -15.52 -8.71 -9.01
C VAL A 112 -14.39 -8.28 -9.95
N LEU A 113 -13.19 -8.83 -9.80
CA LEU A 113 -12.04 -8.41 -10.61
C LEU A 113 -12.18 -8.81 -12.09
N GLU A 114 -12.80 -9.95 -12.39
CA GLU A 114 -13.11 -10.34 -13.78
C GLU A 114 -14.12 -9.38 -14.41
N THR A 115 -15.21 -9.06 -13.71
CA THR A 115 -16.22 -8.11 -14.17
C THR A 115 -15.63 -6.71 -14.35
N MET A 116 -14.76 -6.28 -13.44
CA MET A 116 -14.02 -5.02 -13.58
C MET A 116 -13.18 -5.02 -14.85
N ARG A 117 -12.44 -6.10 -15.12
CA ARG A 117 -11.59 -6.21 -16.31
C ARG A 117 -12.40 -6.19 -17.61
N GLU A 118 -13.56 -6.83 -17.64
CA GLU A 118 -14.46 -6.79 -18.79
C GLU A 118 -14.98 -5.38 -19.06
N ASP A 119 -15.41 -4.67 -18.02
CA ASP A 119 -15.91 -3.29 -18.14
C ASP A 119 -14.79 -2.31 -18.56
N LEU A 120 -13.60 -2.43 -17.98
CA LEU A 120 -12.43 -1.63 -18.36
C LEU A 120 -12.05 -1.85 -19.83
N LYS A 121 -11.93 -3.11 -20.26
CA LYS A 121 -11.67 -3.46 -21.67
C LYS A 121 -12.75 -2.92 -22.61
N GLY A 122 -14.02 -3.05 -22.21
CA GLY A 122 -15.17 -2.54 -22.97
C GLY A 122 -15.12 -1.02 -23.19
N ASN A 123 -14.60 -0.30 -22.19
CA ASN A 123 -14.39 1.15 -22.23
C ASN A 123 -13.02 1.57 -22.84
N ARG A 124 -12.25 0.61 -23.39
CA ARG A 124 -10.91 0.79 -23.99
C ARG A 124 -9.84 1.26 -23.00
N TYR A 125 -10.02 0.97 -21.72
CA TYR A 125 -8.97 1.08 -20.73
C TYR A 125 -8.02 -0.11 -20.82
N SER A 126 -6.72 0.16 -20.76
CA SER A 126 -5.67 -0.88 -20.73
C SER A 126 -5.38 -1.38 -19.32
N GLN A 127 -6.07 -0.85 -18.31
CA GLN A 127 -5.85 -1.22 -16.92
C GLN A 127 -6.36 -2.64 -16.65
N ILE A 128 -5.58 -3.37 -15.85
CA ILE A 128 -5.88 -4.67 -15.30
C ILE A 128 -6.07 -4.47 -13.79
N PRO A 129 -7.28 -4.76 -13.27
CA PRO A 129 -7.52 -4.80 -11.83
C PRO A 129 -6.59 -5.82 -11.19
N GLN A 130 -5.87 -5.37 -10.16
CA GLN A 130 -4.99 -6.19 -9.36
C GLN A 130 -5.39 -6.08 -7.90
N LEU A 131 -5.57 -7.22 -7.26
CA LEU A 131 -5.68 -7.32 -5.81
C LEU A 131 -4.32 -7.74 -5.26
N SER A 132 -3.76 -6.93 -4.38
CA SER A 132 -2.56 -7.26 -3.62
C SER A 132 -2.90 -7.43 -2.13
N SER A 133 -2.20 -8.30 -1.42
CA SER A 133 -2.43 -8.51 0.02
C SER A 133 -1.18 -8.94 0.78
N MET A 134 -1.19 -8.71 2.09
CA MET A 134 -0.10 -9.12 2.97
C MET A 134 -0.05 -10.63 3.20
N ASN A 135 -1.23 -11.26 3.19
CA ASN A 135 -1.44 -12.68 3.39
C ASN A 135 -2.37 -13.21 2.29
N PRO A 136 -2.17 -14.45 1.81
CA PRO A 136 -2.98 -14.97 0.73
C PRO A 136 -4.44 -15.07 1.20
N ILE A 137 -5.36 -14.56 0.40
CA ILE A 137 -6.80 -14.72 0.61
C ILE A 137 -7.34 -15.79 -0.34
N ASP A 138 -8.44 -16.45 0.03
CA ASP A 138 -9.19 -17.27 -0.93
C ASP A 138 -9.99 -16.34 -1.84
N VAL A 139 -9.54 -16.19 -3.09
CA VAL A 139 -10.19 -15.32 -4.07
C VAL A 139 -11.54 -15.85 -4.55
N SER A 140 -11.93 -17.05 -4.12
CA SER A 140 -13.27 -17.62 -4.34
C SER A 140 -14.26 -17.19 -3.26
N ASP A 141 -13.79 -16.65 -2.13
CA ASP A 141 -14.65 -16.10 -1.09
C ASP A 141 -15.33 -14.80 -1.57
N THR A 142 -16.41 -14.45 -0.89
CA THR A 142 -17.18 -13.23 -1.13
C THR A 142 -16.29 -12.00 -1.00
N PHE A 143 -16.39 -11.09 -1.98
CA PHE A 143 -15.69 -9.81 -1.92
C PHE A 143 -16.18 -8.98 -0.75
N ASP A 144 -15.25 -8.45 0.03
CA ASP A 144 -15.55 -7.55 1.14
C ASP A 144 -14.55 -6.38 1.17
N LEU A 145 -15.06 -5.18 1.47
CA LEU A 145 -14.24 -4.02 1.88
C LEU A 145 -14.08 -3.96 3.41
N VAL A 146 -15.02 -4.58 4.12
CA VAL A 146 -15.06 -4.64 5.57
C VAL A 146 -15.54 -6.03 5.93
N PRO A 147 -14.67 -6.91 6.42
CA PRO A 147 -15.04 -8.28 6.66
C PRO A 147 -15.90 -8.38 7.95
N PRO A 148 -16.72 -9.43 8.10
CA PRO A 148 -17.64 -9.56 9.24
C PRO A 148 -16.96 -9.56 10.62
N GLU A 149 -15.70 -9.98 10.70
CA GLU A 149 -14.87 -9.99 11.90
C GLU A 149 -14.42 -8.58 12.34
N ALA A 150 -14.44 -7.59 11.46
CA ALA A 150 -14.12 -6.21 11.78
C ALA A 150 -15.30 -5.53 12.49
N THR A 151 -15.39 -5.77 13.80
CA THR A 151 -16.50 -5.34 14.66
C THR A 151 -16.27 -4.01 15.39
N GLY A 152 -15.09 -3.42 15.23
CA GLY A 152 -14.66 -2.16 15.84
C GLY A 152 -15.07 -0.92 15.06
N THR A 153 -14.29 0.15 15.24
CA THR A 153 -14.50 1.44 14.59
C THR A 153 -14.10 1.39 13.12
N LYS A 154 -14.92 2.00 12.27
CA LYS A 154 -14.66 2.13 10.83
C LYS A 154 -14.10 3.51 10.54
N ARG A 155 -12.87 3.59 10.04
CA ARG A 155 -12.14 4.84 9.79
C ARG A 155 -11.72 4.92 8.33
N ALA A 156 -11.73 6.11 7.74
CA ALA A 156 -11.27 6.27 6.37
C ALA A 156 -10.39 7.50 6.15
N VAL A 157 -9.44 7.37 5.22
CA VAL A 157 -8.68 8.50 4.66
C VAL A 157 -8.86 8.47 3.15
N MET A 158 -9.44 9.54 2.60
CA MET A 158 -9.80 9.65 1.19
C MET A 158 -9.13 10.86 0.56
N ILE A 159 -8.37 10.63 -0.52
CA ILE A 159 -7.50 11.63 -1.13
C ILE A 159 -7.85 11.73 -2.61
N GLY A 160 -8.18 12.94 -3.07
CA GLY A 160 -8.54 13.20 -4.46
C GLY A 160 -7.82 14.44 -4.96
N ILE A 161 -6.96 14.29 -5.96
CA ILE A 161 -6.11 15.39 -6.43
C ILE A 161 -6.33 15.62 -7.93
N ASN A 162 -6.84 16.79 -8.28
CA ASN A 162 -7.04 17.21 -9.67
C ASN A 162 -5.88 18.04 -10.24
N TYR A 163 -4.96 18.52 -9.40
CA TYR A 163 -3.79 19.31 -9.82
C TYR A 163 -4.18 20.56 -10.61
N VAL A 164 -5.25 21.24 -10.17
CA VAL A 164 -5.79 22.41 -10.88
C VAL A 164 -4.69 23.45 -11.09
N GLY A 165 -4.51 23.85 -12.35
CA GLY A 165 -3.48 24.80 -12.79
C GLY A 165 -2.16 24.19 -13.25
N ASP A 166 -1.93 22.89 -13.05
CA ASP A 166 -0.67 22.22 -13.41
C ASP A 166 -0.78 21.60 -14.82
N SER A 167 -0.58 22.40 -15.86
CA SER A 167 -0.61 21.92 -17.26
C SER A 167 0.72 21.25 -17.69
N PRO A 168 0.69 20.09 -18.37
CA PRO A 168 -0.49 19.39 -18.90
C PRO A 168 -1.18 18.42 -17.94
N GLY A 169 -0.66 18.16 -16.74
CA GLY A 169 -1.11 17.09 -15.85
C GLY A 169 -2.35 17.35 -14.98
N GLU A 170 -3.22 18.27 -15.37
CA GLU A 170 -4.48 18.51 -14.67
C GLU A 170 -5.46 17.34 -14.91
N LEU A 171 -6.09 16.85 -13.83
CA LEU A 171 -7.13 15.82 -13.84
C LEU A 171 -8.49 16.45 -13.51
N SER A 172 -9.59 15.72 -13.76
CA SER A 172 -10.95 16.22 -13.46
C SER A 172 -11.86 15.22 -12.75
N GLY A 173 -11.44 13.96 -12.59
CA GLY A 173 -12.24 12.88 -12.01
C GLY A 173 -12.04 12.65 -10.51
N CYS A 174 -10.87 13.00 -9.97
CA CYS A 174 -10.42 12.49 -8.68
C CYS A 174 -11.29 12.94 -7.49
N TRP A 175 -11.79 14.18 -7.53
CA TRP A 175 -12.73 14.66 -6.52
C TRP A 175 -14.04 13.86 -6.54
N ASN A 176 -14.56 13.55 -7.73
CA ASN A 176 -15.80 12.81 -7.88
C ASN A 176 -15.63 11.36 -7.40
N ASP A 177 -14.47 10.75 -7.63
CA ASP A 177 -14.15 9.41 -7.12
C ASP A 177 -14.23 9.36 -5.59
N VAL A 178 -13.57 10.31 -4.91
CA VAL A 178 -13.58 10.43 -3.44
C VAL A 178 -15.00 10.62 -2.92
N LEU A 179 -15.77 11.54 -3.52
CA LEU A 179 -17.12 11.84 -3.06
C LEU A 179 -18.09 10.66 -3.27
N ASN A 180 -17.95 9.91 -4.36
CA ASN A 180 -18.77 8.73 -4.61
C ASN A 180 -18.39 7.56 -3.71
N MET A 181 -17.09 7.34 -3.48
CA MET A 181 -16.62 6.31 -2.55
C MET A 181 -17.03 6.62 -1.12
N LYS A 182 -16.91 7.88 -0.67
CA LYS A 182 -17.43 8.33 0.64
C LYS A 182 -18.90 7.95 0.83
N ARG A 183 -19.74 8.27 -0.16
CA ARG A 183 -21.17 7.95 -0.11
C ARG A 183 -21.39 6.45 0.01
N TYR A 184 -20.66 5.65 -0.77
CA TYR A 184 -20.77 4.20 -0.74
C TYR A 184 -20.42 3.61 0.63
N ILE A 185 -19.23 3.93 1.18
CA ILE A 185 -18.81 3.36 2.48
C ILE A 185 -19.70 3.82 3.64
N MET A 186 -20.26 5.02 3.58
CA MET A 186 -21.22 5.49 4.59
C MET A 186 -22.56 4.76 4.48
N GLN A 187 -23.10 4.61 3.27
CA GLN A 187 -24.44 4.05 3.05
C GLN A 187 -24.47 2.52 3.19
N VAL A 188 -23.45 1.84 2.69
CA VAL A 188 -23.40 0.37 2.61
C VAL A 188 -22.67 -0.22 3.82
N HIS A 189 -21.50 0.33 4.15
CA HIS A 189 -20.67 -0.20 5.22
C HIS A 189 -20.84 0.53 6.57
N GLY A 190 -21.65 1.60 6.63
CA GLY A 190 -21.97 2.29 7.88
C GLY A 190 -20.78 3.00 8.53
N PHE A 191 -19.88 3.59 7.72
CA PHE A 191 -18.83 4.47 8.25
C PHE A 191 -19.47 5.78 8.77
N ASP A 192 -19.12 6.17 9.98
CA ASP A 192 -19.53 7.46 10.54
C ASP A 192 -18.73 8.60 9.92
N GLU A 193 -19.40 9.68 9.53
CA GLU A 193 -18.75 10.81 8.84
C GLU A 193 -17.61 11.44 9.64
N GLU A 194 -17.72 11.44 10.98
CA GLU A 194 -16.68 11.95 11.88
C GLU A 194 -15.37 11.14 11.88
N ASN A 195 -15.42 9.89 11.40
CA ASN A 195 -14.27 9.01 11.25
C ASN A 195 -13.69 9.00 9.83
N ILE A 196 -14.16 9.89 8.95
CA ILE A 196 -13.69 10.00 7.56
C ILE A 196 -12.90 11.30 7.38
N VAL A 197 -11.60 11.17 7.07
CA VAL A 197 -10.74 12.28 6.69
C VAL A 197 -10.72 12.41 5.16
N ILE A 198 -10.96 13.63 4.66
CA ILE A 198 -10.94 13.94 3.22
C ILE A 198 -9.88 14.98 2.94
N LEU A 199 -9.01 14.71 1.98
CA LEU A 199 -8.02 15.64 1.45
C LEU A 199 -8.26 15.87 -0.05
N MET A 200 -8.61 17.09 -0.44
CA MET A 200 -8.84 17.46 -1.86
C MET A 200 -8.32 18.86 -2.17
N ASP A 201 -7.84 19.07 -3.40
CA ASP A 201 -7.34 20.36 -3.89
C ASP A 201 -8.42 21.23 -4.55
N ASP A 202 -9.66 21.11 -4.06
CA ASP A 202 -10.86 21.83 -4.55
C ASP A 202 -11.01 23.24 -3.98
N GLY A 203 -10.16 23.61 -3.01
CA GLY A 203 -10.21 24.89 -2.31
C GLY A 203 -11.22 24.95 -1.16
N GLU A 204 -11.93 23.86 -0.87
CA GLU A 204 -12.88 23.74 0.25
C GLU A 204 -12.35 22.79 1.33
N HIS A 205 -11.77 21.66 0.93
CA HIS A 205 -11.22 20.65 1.84
C HIS A 205 -9.76 20.95 2.22
N THR A 206 -9.25 20.21 3.20
CA THR A 206 -7.82 20.26 3.54
C THR A 206 -7.01 19.84 2.31
N ALA A 207 -6.08 20.71 1.89
CA ALA A 207 -5.28 20.45 0.70
C ALA A 207 -4.42 19.17 0.87
N PRO A 208 -4.35 18.29 -0.16
CA PRO A 208 -3.61 17.03 -0.12
C PRO A 208 -2.11 17.27 -0.36
N THR A 209 -1.49 18.05 0.53
CA THR A 209 -0.03 18.25 0.54
C THR A 209 0.68 17.01 1.07
N PHE A 210 1.97 16.85 0.78
CA PHE A 210 2.80 15.78 1.33
C PHE A 210 2.60 15.68 2.84
N ARG A 211 2.69 16.81 3.54
CA ARG A 211 2.58 16.85 4.99
C ARG A 211 1.20 16.42 5.47
N ASN A 212 0.12 16.91 4.84
CA ASN A 212 -1.24 16.59 5.26
C ASN A 212 -1.61 15.12 5.00
N ILE A 213 -1.13 14.54 3.89
CA ILE A 213 -1.34 13.12 3.58
C ILE A 213 -0.65 12.24 4.63
N ILE A 214 0.64 12.50 4.90
CA ILE A 214 1.42 11.76 5.90
C ILE A 214 0.81 11.91 7.30
N ASP A 215 0.35 13.09 7.67
CA ASP A 215 -0.29 13.33 8.97
C ASP A 215 -1.65 12.62 9.07
N ALA A 216 -2.44 12.56 8.00
CA ALA A 216 -3.71 11.83 7.98
C ALA A 216 -3.49 10.32 8.15
N TYR A 217 -2.54 9.74 7.40
CA TYR A 217 -2.17 8.33 7.54
C TYR A 217 -1.64 7.99 8.92
N LYS A 218 -0.70 8.77 9.46
CA LYS A 218 -0.21 8.55 10.82
C LYS A 218 -1.31 8.67 11.87
N THR A 219 -2.22 9.62 11.69
CA THR A 219 -3.33 9.81 12.64
C THR A 219 -4.26 8.61 12.63
N VAL A 220 -4.73 8.15 11.46
CA VAL A 220 -5.67 7.02 11.39
C VAL A 220 -5.06 5.74 11.94
N ILE A 221 -3.79 5.46 11.63
CA ILE A 221 -3.06 4.30 12.15
C ILE A 221 -2.86 4.40 13.67
N SER A 222 -2.53 5.58 14.20
CA SER A 222 -2.34 5.78 15.64
C SER A 222 -3.62 5.66 16.48
N GLN A 223 -4.78 5.78 15.85
CA GLN A 223 -6.10 5.67 16.48
C GLN A 223 -6.72 4.28 16.34
N ALA A 224 -6.08 3.39 15.58
CA ALA A 224 -6.60 2.07 15.28
C ALA A 224 -6.44 1.14 16.48
N GLU A 225 -7.47 0.32 16.74
CA GLU A 225 -7.48 -0.70 17.78
C GLU A 225 -7.93 -2.05 17.19
N GLU A 226 -7.62 -3.15 17.88
CA GLU A 226 -8.02 -4.51 17.47
C GLU A 226 -9.53 -4.56 17.14
N GLY A 227 -9.86 -5.09 15.96
CA GLY A 227 -11.22 -5.17 15.44
C GLY A 227 -11.66 -3.98 14.58
N ASP A 228 -10.90 -2.88 14.54
CA ASP A 228 -11.18 -1.74 13.66
C ASP A 228 -11.06 -2.12 12.17
N SER A 229 -11.74 -1.35 11.32
CA SER A 229 -11.59 -1.40 9.86
C SER A 229 -11.15 -0.03 9.34
N ILE A 230 -10.06 -0.03 8.57
CA ILE A 230 -9.51 1.17 7.93
C ILE A 230 -9.70 1.06 6.42
N PHE A 231 -10.35 2.05 5.84
CA PHE A 231 -10.47 2.18 4.39
C PHE A 231 -9.62 3.35 3.87
N LEU A 232 -8.69 3.07 2.97
CA LEU A 232 -7.85 4.09 2.32
C LEU A 232 -8.26 4.23 0.87
N HIS A 233 -8.39 5.47 0.39
CA HIS A 233 -8.67 5.72 -1.03
C HIS A 233 -7.80 6.84 -1.54
N TYR A 234 -7.12 6.58 -2.66
CA TYR A 234 -6.33 7.58 -3.37
C TYR A 234 -6.78 7.60 -4.84
N SER A 235 -7.14 8.79 -5.34
CA SER A 235 -7.33 9.05 -6.77
C SER A 235 -6.49 10.26 -7.18
N GLY A 236 -5.57 10.05 -8.12
CA GLY A 236 -4.61 11.07 -8.54
C GLY A 236 -3.49 10.48 -9.41
N HIS A 237 -2.41 11.25 -9.61
CA HIS A 237 -1.23 10.73 -10.30
C HIS A 237 -0.41 9.81 -9.40
N GLY A 238 0.14 8.76 -10.02
CA GLY A 238 1.23 7.94 -9.50
C GLY A 238 2.34 7.88 -10.54
N THR A 239 3.58 7.65 -10.10
CA THR A 239 4.77 7.67 -10.95
C THR A 239 5.80 6.67 -10.47
N LYS A 240 6.85 6.43 -11.27
CA LYS A 240 8.01 5.62 -10.89
C LYS A 240 9.23 6.51 -10.67
N MET A 241 9.96 6.29 -9.59
CA MET A 241 11.26 6.88 -9.30
C MET A 241 12.33 5.80 -9.38
N LYS A 242 13.61 6.19 -9.42
CA LYS A 242 14.68 5.20 -9.36
C LYS A 242 14.82 4.73 -7.92
N ASP A 243 14.85 3.42 -7.74
CA ASP A 243 15.08 2.76 -6.45
C ASP A 243 16.46 3.11 -5.88
N ASP A 244 16.47 3.39 -4.58
CA ASP A 244 17.64 3.76 -3.79
C ASP A 244 18.12 2.64 -2.84
N ASP A 245 17.32 1.59 -2.58
CA ASP A 245 17.57 0.55 -1.56
C ASP A 245 17.70 -0.88 -2.10
N GLY A 246 17.20 -1.15 -3.32
CA GLY A 246 17.43 -2.41 -4.05
C GLY A 246 16.41 -3.52 -3.76
N ASP A 247 15.24 -3.20 -3.23
CA ASP A 247 14.18 -4.17 -2.91
C ASP A 247 13.31 -4.57 -4.10
N GLU A 248 13.19 -3.72 -5.12
CA GLU A 248 12.49 -4.00 -6.38
C GLU A 248 13.41 -4.60 -7.47
N GLU A 249 12.99 -5.70 -8.11
CA GLU A 249 13.79 -6.33 -9.18
C GLU A 249 13.96 -5.46 -10.44
N ASP A 250 13.02 -4.54 -10.70
CA ASP A 250 13.08 -3.62 -11.86
C ASP A 250 13.92 -2.35 -11.58
N GLY A 251 14.19 -2.06 -10.31
CA GLY A 251 14.94 -0.92 -9.81
C GLY A 251 14.20 0.43 -9.83
N TYR A 252 12.87 0.44 -9.69
CA TYR A 252 12.07 1.67 -9.72
C TYR A 252 10.85 1.76 -8.77
N ASP A 253 11.01 2.37 -7.58
CA ASP A 253 9.94 2.70 -6.63
C ASP A 253 8.68 3.32 -7.27
N GLU A 254 7.51 2.84 -6.87
CA GLU A 254 6.23 3.49 -7.13
C GLU A 254 6.03 4.66 -6.15
N ALA A 255 5.42 5.76 -6.62
CA ALA A 255 5.23 6.94 -5.79
C ALA A 255 3.93 7.71 -6.07
N LEU A 256 3.28 8.16 -5.00
CA LEU A 256 2.12 9.06 -5.05
C LEU A 256 2.56 10.51 -5.21
N CYS A 257 1.80 11.28 -5.98
CA CYS A 257 2.05 12.69 -6.25
C CYS A 257 1.19 13.59 -5.34
N PRO A 258 1.70 14.16 -4.22
CA PRO A 258 0.93 15.12 -3.45
C PRO A 258 0.71 16.43 -4.24
N ARG A 259 -0.24 17.29 -3.83
CA ARG A 259 -0.50 18.56 -4.52
C ARG A 259 0.74 19.45 -4.63
N ASP A 260 1.61 19.44 -3.62
CA ASP A 260 2.82 20.25 -3.54
C ASP A 260 4.10 19.49 -3.94
N TYR A 261 3.96 18.41 -4.74
CA TYR A 261 5.04 17.51 -5.16
C TYR A 261 6.29 18.24 -5.67
N ALA A 262 6.11 19.34 -6.41
CA ALA A 262 7.20 20.10 -7.01
C ALA A 262 8.14 20.74 -5.96
N SER A 263 7.62 20.98 -4.75
CA SER A 263 8.36 21.59 -3.65
C SER A 263 8.66 20.62 -2.51
N ALA A 264 7.77 19.66 -2.25
CA ALA A 264 7.83 18.78 -1.09
C ALA A 264 8.38 17.38 -1.42
N GLY A 265 8.40 16.97 -2.69
CA GLY A 265 8.73 15.60 -3.06
C GLY A 265 7.50 14.74 -3.32
N LEU A 266 7.77 13.50 -3.72
CA LEU A 266 6.78 12.44 -3.89
C LEU A 266 6.72 11.58 -2.63
N ILE A 267 5.61 10.87 -2.42
CA ILE A 267 5.47 9.89 -1.34
C ILE A 267 5.77 8.52 -1.94
N ARG A 268 6.85 7.87 -1.49
CA ARG A 268 7.27 6.56 -2.00
C ARG A 268 6.46 5.43 -1.35
N ASP A 269 6.33 4.31 -2.04
CA ASP A 269 5.89 3.01 -1.52
C ASP A 269 6.50 2.67 -0.16
N ASP A 270 7.81 2.82 -0.03
CA ASP A 270 8.60 2.48 1.15
C ASP A 270 8.18 3.34 2.39
N ASP A 271 7.85 4.63 2.16
CA ASP A 271 7.25 5.51 3.17
C ASP A 271 5.82 5.07 3.54
N LEU A 272 5.04 4.63 2.55
CA LEU A 272 3.66 4.15 2.76
C LEU A 272 3.66 2.82 3.53
N TYR A 273 4.55 1.90 3.18
CA TYR A 273 4.74 0.64 3.89
C TYR A 273 5.08 0.87 5.35
N ASP A 274 6.11 1.71 5.62
CA ASP A 274 6.54 2.01 6.98
C ASP A 274 5.43 2.68 7.81
N ILE A 275 4.55 3.50 7.21
CA ILE A 275 3.47 4.19 7.94
C ILE A 275 2.20 3.32 8.06
N LEU A 276 1.77 2.69 6.97
CA LEU A 276 0.45 2.07 6.84
C LEU A 276 0.46 0.58 7.15
N VAL A 277 1.52 -0.14 6.77
CA VAL A 277 1.57 -1.60 6.94
C VAL A 277 2.28 -1.95 8.24
N LYS A 278 3.48 -1.42 8.42
CA LYS A 278 4.34 -1.78 9.55
C LYS A 278 3.85 -1.26 10.91
N GLU A 279 3.27 -0.08 10.96
CA GLU A 279 2.77 0.51 12.21
C GLU A 279 1.29 0.15 12.49
N LEU A 280 0.62 -0.56 11.57
CA LEU A 280 -0.76 -1.02 11.77
C LEU A 280 -0.85 -1.98 12.97
N PRO A 281 -1.74 -1.76 13.94
CA PRO A 281 -1.94 -2.68 15.06
C PRO A 281 -2.47 -4.05 14.62
N ASP A 282 -2.13 -5.08 15.39
CA ASP A 282 -2.64 -6.43 15.14
C ASP A 282 -4.17 -6.48 15.29
N GLY A 283 -4.82 -7.27 14.44
CA GLY A 283 -6.28 -7.45 14.43
C GLY A 283 -7.05 -6.28 13.81
N VAL A 284 -6.39 -5.28 13.22
CA VAL A 284 -7.02 -4.27 12.38
C VAL A 284 -7.11 -4.78 10.94
N HIS A 285 -8.27 -4.60 10.31
CA HIS A 285 -8.45 -4.82 8.87
C HIS A 285 -8.18 -3.52 8.11
N MET A 286 -7.30 -3.54 7.11
CA MET A 286 -7.07 -2.41 6.23
C MET A 286 -7.33 -2.78 4.77
N PHE A 287 -8.25 -2.05 4.13
CA PHE A 287 -8.48 -2.14 2.69
C PHE A 287 -8.13 -0.82 2.02
N SER A 288 -7.28 -0.85 1.01
CA SER A 288 -6.91 0.32 0.21
C SER A 288 -7.40 0.20 -1.23
N LEU A 289 -7.95 1.29 -1.77
CA LEU A 289 -8.23 1.44 -3.18
C LEU A 289 -7.31 2.51 -3.77
N MET A 290 -6.42 2.11 -4.67
CA MET A 290 -5.46 2.99 -5.33
C MET A 290 -5.85 3.16 -6.80
N ASP A 291 -6.34 4.35 -7.15
CA ASP A 291 -6.71 4.76 -8.50
C ASP A 291 -5.65 5.70 -9.07
N CYS A 292 -4.47 5.14 -9.31
CA CYS A 292 -3.33 5.83 -9.88
C CYS A 292 -2.50 4.89 -10.78
N CYS A 293 -1.74 5.50 -11.69
CA CYS A 293 -0.75 4.80 -12.51
C CYS A 293 0.41 4.32 -11.64
N HIS A 294 0.97 3.13 -11.94
CA HIS A 294 2.03 2.50 -11.13
C HIS A 294 1.63 2.38 -9.66
N SER A 295 0.62 1.54 -9.39
CA SER A 295 0.11 1.29 -8.04
C SER A 295 -0.04 -0.19 -7.70
N GLY A 296 0.64 -1.05 -8.46
CA GLY A 296 0.60 -2.50 -8.24
C GLY A 296 1.36 -2.91 -6.98
N SER A 297 2.49 -2.23 -6.74
CA SER A 297 3.42 -2.45 -5.63
C SER A 297 3.45 -1.31 -4.61
N ILE A 298 2.67 -0.23 -4.75
CA ILE A 298 2.69 0.98 -3.88
C ILE A 298 2.57 0.78 -2.34
N MET A 299 2.31 -0.43 -1.86
CA MET A 299 2.33 -0.80 -0.43
C MET A 299 3.14 -2.08 -0.14
N ASP A 300 4.00 -2.53 -1.07
CA ASP A 300 4.89 -3.69 -0.98
C ASP A 300 4.22 -4.96 -0.45
N LEU A 301 3.02 -5.22 -0.97
CA LEU A 301 2.22 -6.36 -0.55
C LEU A 301 2.66 -7.62 -1.31
N PRO A 302 3.13 -8.68 -0.62
CA PRO A 302 3.81 -9.81 -1.22
C PRO A 302 2.92 -10.72 -2.09
N TYR A 303 1.60 -10.71 -1.89
CA TYR A 303 0.68 -11.53 -2.68
C TYR A 303 -0.07 -10.70 -3.69
N VAL A 304 -0.22 -11.21 -4.90
CA VAL A 304 -0.95 -10.57 -5.99
C VAL A 304 -1.92 -11.53 -6.68
N PHE A 305 -3.01 -10.96 -7.21
CA PHE A 305 -4.01 -11.64 -8.02
C PHE A 305 -4.56 -10.67 -9.08
N LYS A 306 -4.45 -11.05 -10.35
CA LYS A 306 -4.91 -10.29 -11.51
C LYS A 306 -6.14 -10.98 -12.11
N GLY A 307 -7.28 -10.28 -12.08
CA GLY A 307 -8.57 -10.82 -12.53
C GLY A 307 -8.55 -11.37 -13.96
N GLY A 308 -9.04 -12.60 -14.14
CA GLY A 308 -9.08 -13.30 -15.43
C GLY A 308 -7.70 -13.61 -16.02
N ILE A 309 -6.64 -13.54 -15.22
CA ILE A 309 -5.30 -14.04 -15.56
C ILE A 309 -4.99 -15.21 -14.62
N ASP A 310 -5.13 -14.96 -13.32
CA ASP A 310 -4.75 -15.89 -12.28
C ASP A 310 -5.95 -16.71 -11.81
N SER A 311 -5.68 -17.91 -11.29
CA SER A 311 -6.68 -18.75 -10.62
C SER A 311 -6.60 -18.68 -9.10
N GLU A 312 -5.50 -18.17 -8.54
CA GLU A 312 -5.24 -18.02 -7.12
C GLU A 312 -4.25 -16.87 -6.88
N MET A 313 -4.14 -16.41 -5.64
CA MET A 313 -3.05 -15.49 -5.27
C MET A 313 -1.70 -16.19 -5.35
N HIS A 314 -0.71 -15.49 -5.90
CA HIS A 314 0.68 -15.92 -5.93
C HIS A 314 1.59 -14.84 -5.35
N LEU A 315 2.81 -15.22 -4.96
CA LEU A 315 3.81 -14.25 -4.53
C LEU A 315 4.20 -13.38 -5.73
N ASP A 316 4.28 -12.07 -5.53
CA ASP A 316 4.72 -11.15 -6.57
C ASP A 316 6.18 -11.48 -6.93
N PRO A 317 6.47 -11.85 -8.19
CA PRO A 317 7.84 -12.11 -8.62
C PRO A 317 8.73 -10.87 -8.59
N GLU A 318 8.17 -9.65 -8.55
CA GLU A 318 8.94 -8.40 -8.55
C GLU A 318 9.49 -8.05 -7.15
N ILE A 319 8.97 -8.68 -6.09
CA ILE A 319 9.39 -8.45 -4.70
C ILE A 319 10.54 -9.39 -4.31
N ASN A 320 11.65 -8.81 -3.87
CA ASN A 320 12.73 -9.57 -3.25
C ASN A 320 12.39 -9.97 -1.81
N LEU A 321 11.79 -11.15 -1.65
CA LEU A 321 11.30 -11.66 -0.35
C LEU A 321 12.39 -11.77 0.74
N ASP A 322 13.64 -12.05 0.35
CA ASP A 322 14.77 -12.07 1.29
C ASP A 322 15.08 -10.66 1.82
N ALA A 323 15.17 -9.69 0.92
CA ALA A 323 15.39 -8.29 1.27
C ALA A 323 14.23 -7.75 2.12
N PHE A 324 12.99 -8.07 1.73
CA PHE A 324 11.77 -7.70 2.44
C PHE A 324 11.80 -8.20 3.89
N ILE A 325 11.98 -9.52 4.11
CA ILE A 325 12.07 -10.11 5.46
C ILE A 325 13.21 -9.46 6.26
N GLN A 326 14.37 -9.21 5.64
CA GLN A 326 15.51 -8.57 6.30
C GLN A 326 15.23 -7.11 6.69
N GLN A 327 14.57 -6.34 5.83
CA GLN A 327 14.21 -4.94 6.08
C GLN A 327 13.32 -4.85 7.32
N ILE A 328 12.31 -5.72 7.41
CA ILE A 328 11.36 -5.79 8.53
C ILE A 328 12.08 -6.25 9.81
N SER A 329 12.86 -7.32 9.73
CA SER A 329 13.59 -7.87 10.88
C SER A 329 14.66 -6.91 11.42
N GLY A 330 15.36 -6.22 10.52
CA GLY A 330 16.40 -5.23 10.84
C GLY A 330 15.81 -3.99 11.52
N LYS A 331 14.74 -3.42 10.95
CA LYS A 331 14.05 -2.25 11.53
C LYS A 331 13.34 -2.61 12.85
N LEU A 332 12.79 -3.82 13.00
CA LEU A 332 12.23 -4.33 14.27
C LEU A 332 13.28 -4.36 15.38
N LYS A 333 14.50 -4.82 15.06
CA LYS A 333 15.62 -4.83 16.00
C LYS A 333 15.96 -3.43 16.49
N GLU A 334 16.00 -2.43 15.61
CA GLU A 334 16.21 -1.03 15.99
C GLU A 334 15.07 -0.46 16.84
N TYR A 335 13.82 -0.79 16.50
CA TYR A 335 12.63 -0.39 17.25
C TYR A 335 12.64 -0.95 18.69
N ILE A 336 12.91 -2.25 18.86
CA ILE A 336 13.01 -2.91 20.17
C ILE A 336 14.14 -2.29 20.98
N GLU A 337 15.31 -2.06 20.37
CA GLU A 337 16.44 -1.41 21.05
C GLU A 337 16.10 0.01 21.51
N ARG A 338 15.34 0.78 20.74
CA ARG A 338 14.84 2.12 21.12
C ARG A 338 13.87 2.02 22.31
N ARG A 339 12.87 1.14 22.25
CA ARG A 339 11.88 0.95 23.34
C ARG A 339 12.52 0.49 24.64
N LEU A 340 13.52 -0.39 24.59
CA LEU A 340 14.27 -0.82 25.77
C LEU A 340 15.08 0.33 26.39
N ARG A 341 15.68 1.20 25.56
CA ARG A 341 16.36 2.43 26.01
C ARG A 341 15.41 3.42 26.67
N GLU A 342 14.20 3.60 26.14
CA GLU A 342 13.20 4.52 26.71
C GLU A 342 12.60 4.03 28.04
N ARG A 343 12.48 2.70 28.21
CA ARG A 343 11.82 2.10 29.38
C ARG A 343 12.77 1.78 30.54
N TRP A 344 14.07 1.60 30.25
CA TRP A 344 15.07 1.17 31.24
C TRP A 344 16.38 1.98 31.21
N GLY A 345 16.42 3.09 30.47
CA GLY A 345 17.57 4.00 30.33
C GLY A 345 17.49 5.24 31.19
#